data_AF-A0A2S2QGU4-F1
#
_entry.id   AF-A0A2S2QGU4-F1
#
_cell.length_a   1.000
_cell.length_b   1.000
_cell.length_c   1.000
_cell.angle_alpha   90.00
_cell.angle_beta   90.00
_cell.angle_gamma   90.00
#
_symmetry.space_group_name_H-M   'P 1'
#
loop_
_entity.id
_entity.type
_entity.pdbx_description
1 polymer ?
#
loop_
_entity_poly.entity_id
_entity_poly.type
_entity_poly.pdbx_seq_one_letter_code
_entity_poly.pdbx_strand_id
1 'polypeptide(L)'
;GTWATTKSDELKLATFERKILRRIYGPKKNNEGEYKVRTNQEIQDLYGEPNINGILKSSRLSWAGHVWRSEGPIGQATKWKPNTKRPRGRPRQRWKDRVVKDLRELGIEDGEELARDRDRWRQVVVAAMGLNGL
;
A
#
# COMPACT_ATOMS: atom_id res chain seq x y z
N GLY A 1 14.37 -11.33 5.20
CA GLY A 1 14.32 -9.86 5.28
C GLY A 1 13.06 -9.39 4.58
N THR A 2 12.15 -8.77 5.30
CA THR A 2 10.80 -8.43 4.84
C THR A 2 10.86 -7.42 3.70
N TRP A 3 10.24 -7.79 2.57
CA TRP A 3 10.46 -7.22 1.23
C TRP A 3 9.83 -5.83 1.06
N ALA A 4 10.58 -4.91 0.46
CA ALA A 4 10.02 -3.65 -0.02
C ALA A 4 9.22 -3.92 -1.30
N THR A 5 7.89 -3.85 -1.24
CA THR A 5 7.02 -4.16 -2.39
C THR A 5 7.35 -3.26 -3.59
N THR A 6 7.57 -3.85 -4.75
CA THR A 6 7.79 -3.11 -5.99
C THR A 6 6.47 -2.72 -6.65
N LYS A 7 6.49 -1.77 -7.60
CA LYS A 7 5.31 -1.49 -8.43
C LYS A 7 4.83 -2.73 -9.20
N SER A 8 5.75 -3.62 -9.59
CA SER A 8 5.39 -4.86 -10.28
C SER A 8 4.59 -5.78 -9.38
N ASP A 9 4.96 -5.89 -8.10
CA ASP A 9 4.23 -6.69 -7.12
C ASP A 9 2.84 -6.10 -6.85
N GLU A 10 2.73 -4.78 -6.70
CA GLU A 10 1.46 -4.05 -6.55
C GLU A 10 0.54 -4.27 -7.78
N LEU A 11 1.10 -4.29 -9.00
CA LEU A 11 0.34 -4.58 -10.22
C LEU A 11 -0.15 -6.03 -10.28
N LYS A 12 0.69 -6.99 -9.86
CA LYS A 12 0.32 -8.41 -9.80
C LYS A 12 -0.81 -8.64 -8.81
N LEU A 13 -0.73 -8.03 -7.63
CA LEU A 13 -1.78 -8.10 -6.60
C LEU A 13 -3.10 -7.50 -7.10
N ALA A 14 -3.07 -6.31 -7.72
CA ALA A 14 -4.27 -5.71 -8.30
C ALA A 14 -4.88 -6.55 -9.43
N THR A 15 -4.04 -7.16 -10.27
CA THR A 15 -4.51 -8.05 -11.35
C THR A 15 -5.16 -9.31 -10.78
N PHE A 16 -4.54 -9.89 -9.74
CA PHE A 16 -5.08 -11.05 -9.04
C PHE A 16 -6.45 -10.75 -8.40
N GLU A 17 -6.55 -9.68 -7.62
CA GLU A 17 -7.81 -9.24 -7.00
C GLU A 17 -8.92 -9.04 -8.04
N ARG A 18 -8.65 -8.28 -9.10
CA ARG A 18 -9.62 -8.05 -10.19
C ARG A 18 -10.04 -9.34 -10.90
N LYS A 19 -9.19 -10.37 -10.95
CA LYS A 19 -9.53 -11.68 -11.50
C LYS A 19 -10.49 -12.43 -10.59
N ILE A 20 -10.25 -12.40 -9.28
CA ILE A 20 -11.12 -13.02 -8.26
C ILE A 20 -12.47 -12.32 -8.22
N LEU A 21 -12.50 -10.98 -8.16
CA LEU A 21 -13.75 -10.22 -8.12
C LEU A 21 -14.61 -10.45 -9.36
N ARG A 22 -14.03 -10.53 -10.56
CA ARG A 22 -14.78 -10.90 -11.77
C ARG A 22 -15.35 -12.31 -11.71
N ARG A 23 -14.68 -13.24 -11.02
CA ARG A 23 -15.19 -14.59 -10.82
C ARG A 23 -16.38 -14.61 -9.87
N ILE A 24 -16.35 -13.80 -8.82
CA ILE A 24 -17.42 -13.68 -7.80
C ILE A 24 -18.65 -12.98 -8.40
N TYR A 25 -18.48 -11.81 -8.99
CA TYR A 25 -19.60 -11.03 -9.53
C TYR A 25 -20.10 -11.54 -10.89
N GLY A 26 -19.26 -12.28 -11.62
CA GLY A 26 -19.60 -12.83 -12.94
C GLY A 26 -19.61 -11.79 -14.08
N PRO A 27 -20.23 -12.13 -15.22
CA PRO A 27 -20.49 -11.19 -16.33
C PRO A 27 -21.75 -10.36 -16.10
N LYS A 28 -21.86 -9.22 -16.79
CA LYS A 28 -23.09 -8.40 -16.86
C LYS A 28 -23.86 -8.70 -18.14
N LYS A 29 -25.18 -8.54 -18.12
CA LYS A 29 -26.04 -8.65 -19.30
C LYS A 29 -26.27 -7.25 -19.90
N ASN A 30 -26.07 -7.07 -21.20
CA ASN A 30 -26.43 -5.81 -21.88
C ASN A 30 -27.93 -5.78 -22.20
N ASN A 31 -28.39 -4.64 -22.73
CA ASN A 31 -29.80 -4.45 -23.12
C ASN A 31 -30.22 -5.39 -24.26
N GLU A 32 -29.27 -5.86 -25.08
CA GLU A 32 -29.47 -6.82 -26.17
C GLU A 32 -29.51 -8.28 -25.68
N GLY A 33 -29.23 -8.53 -24.40
CA GLY A 33 -29.28 -9.84 -23.77
C GLY A 33 -28.00 -10.67 -23.82
N GLU A 34 -26.92 -10.15 -24.38
CA GLU A 34 -25.59 -10.74 -24.42
C GLU A 34 -24.81 -10.53 -23.11
N TYR A 35 -23.95 -11.50 -22.79
CA TYR A 35 -23.06 -11.43 -21.64
C TYR A 35 -21.75 -10.72 -21.98
N LYS A 36 -21.43 -9.68 -21.22
CA LYS A 36 -20.17 -8.94 -21.33
C LYS A 36 -19.36 -9.03 -20.05
N VAL A 37 -18.04 -9.14 -20.21
CA VAL A 37 -17.09 -9.05 -19.10
C VAL A 37 -17.14 -7.63 -18.50
N ARG A 38 -17.21 -7.55 -17.18
CA ARG A 38 -17.24 -6.26 -16.46
C ARG A 38 -15.92 -5.50 -16.59
N THR A 39 -16.03 -4.18 -16.72
CA THR A 39 -14.89 -3.26 -16.77
C THR A 39 -14.19 -3.18 -15.41
N ASN A 40 -12.98 -2.62 -15.36
CA ASN A 40 -12.29 -2.41 -14.07
C ASN A 40 -13.09 -1.49 -13.15
N GLN A 41 -13.69 -0.44 -13.71
CA GLN A 41 -14.49 0.52 -12.95
C GLN A 41 -15.74 -0.14 -12.36
N GLU A 42 -16.48 -0.91 -13.16
CA GLU A 42 -17.66 -1.65 -12.68
C GLU A 42 -17.33 -2.62 -11.55
N ILE A 43 -16.18 -3.30 -11.62
CA ILE A 43 -15.74 -4.19 -10.54
C ILE A 43 -15.39 -3.41 -9.29
N GLN A 44 -14.78 -2.23 -9.42
CA GLN A 44 -14.45 -1.37 -8.29
C GLN A 44 -15.71 -0.79 -7.64
N ASP A 45 -16.67 -0.35 -8.44
CA ASP A 45 -17.96 0.19 -7.97
C ASP A 45 -18.79 -0.89 -7.26
N LEU A 46 -18.77 -2.13 -7.76
CA LEU A 46 -19.43 -3.27 -7.13
C LEU A 46 -18.75 -3.73 -5.83
N TYR A 47 -17.42 -3.64 -5.77
CA TYR A 47 -16.69 -4.03 -4.57
C TYR A 47 -16.89 -3.03 -3.44
N GLY A 48 -16.90 -1.73 -3.73
CA GLY A 48 -17.18 -0.67 -2.76
C GLY A 48 -16.15 -0.52 -1.63
N GLU A 49 -15.11 -1.35 -1.63
CA GLU A 49 -14.07 -1.41 -0.61
C GLU A 49 -12.68 -1.00 -1.17
N PRO A 50 -11.73 -0.66 -0.30
CA PRO A 50 -10.34 -0.44 -0.68
C PRO A 50 -9.75 -1.66 -1.39
N ASN A 51 -9.13 -1.45 -2.55
CA ASN A 51 -8.39 -2.52 -3.22
C ASN A 51 -7.21 -2.99 -2.37
N ILE A 52 -6.68 -4.17 -2.72
CA ILE A 52 -5.55 -4.81 -2.03
C ILE A 52 -4.32 -3.90 -1.91
N ASN A 53 -4.11 -2.99 -2.87
CA ASN A 53 -3.01 -2.04 -2.84
C ASN A 53 -3.23 -0.95 -1.77
N GLY A 54 -4.46 -0.46 -1.61
CA GLY A 54 -4.84 0.45 -0.52
C GLY A 54 -4.65 -0.20 0.85
N ILE A 55 -5.09 -1.47 1.00
CA ILE A 55 -4.88 -2.25 2.23
C ILE A 55 -3.39 -2.44 2.53
N LEU A 56 -2.59 -2.74 1.51
CA LEU A 56 -1.15 -2.90 1.66
C LEU A 56 -0.46 -1.61 2.09
N LYS A 57 -0.79 -0.47 1.47
CA LYS A 57 -0.26 0.85 1.83
C LYS A 57 -0.65 1.23 3.26
N SER A 58 -1.92 1.05 3.61
CA SER A 58 -2.42 1.27 4.98
C SER A 58 -1.67 0.42 6.00
N SER A 59 -1.49 -0.87 5.74
CA SER A 59 -0.73 -1.78 6.60
C SER A 59 0.73 -1.34 6.76
N ARG A 60 1.36 -0.91 5.66
CA ARG A 60 2.75 -0.44 5.66
C ARG A 60 2.92 0.82 6.51
N LEU A 61 1.99 1.76 6.42
CA LEU A 61 2.00 2.99 7.23
C LEU A 61 1.63 2.71 8.69
N SER A 62 0.68 1.82 8.96
CA SER A 62 0.38 1.39 10.34
C SER A 62 1.65 0.88 11.03
N TRP A 63 2.40 0.01 10.34
CA TRP A 63 3.68 -0.48 10.82
C TRP A 63 4.74 0.62 10.96
N ALA A 64 4.82 1.55 10.01
CA ALA A 64 5.76 2.66 10.08
C ALA A 64 5.57 3.51 11.35
N GLY A 65 4.32 3.83 11.70
CA GLY A 65 4.03 4.56 12.93
C GLY A 65 4.40 3.77 14.18
N HIS A 66 4.21 2.44 14.19
CA HIS A 66 4.68 1.60 15.29
C HIS A 66 6.21 1.66 15.44
N VAL A 67 6.94 1.51 14.33
CA VAL A 67 8.41 1.56 14.32
C VAL A 67 8.94 2.91 14.80
N TRP A 68 8.34 4.03 14.34
CA TRP A 68 8.78 5.37 14.70
C TRP A 68 8.47 5.77 16.14
N ARG A 69 7.40 5.22 16.73
CA ARG A 69 7.07 5.41 18.15
C ARG A 69 7.82 4.45 19.09
N SER A 70 8.43 3.39 18.56
CA SER A 70 9.12 2.40 19.38
C SER A 70 10.49 2.91 19.81
N GLU A 71 10.70 3.00 21.13
CA GLU A 71 12.03 3.25 21.71
C GLU A 71 12.85 1.95 21.91
N GLY A 72 12.24 0.79 21.63
CA GLY A 72 12.89 -0.52 21.67
C GLY A 72 13.79 -0.85 20.45
N PRO A 73 14.31 -2.08 20.39
CA PRO A 73 15.31 -2.51 19.40
C PRO A 73 14.88 -2.26 17.94
N ILE A 74 13.59 -2.33 17.64
CA ILE A 74 13.10 -2.14 16.27
C ILE A 74 13.21 -0.68 15.78
N GLY A 75 12.94 0.29 16.67
CA GLY A 75 13.13 1.70 16.37
C GLY A 75 14.60 2.04 16.22
N GLN A 76 15.44 1.51 17.13
CA GLN A 76 16.90 1.69 17.09
C GLN A 76 17.52 1.11 15.81
N ALA A 77 17.17 -0.12 15.44
CA ALA A 77 17.66 -0.77 14.22
C ALA A 77 17.25 -0.01 12.95
N THR A 78 16.08 0.63 12.95
CA THR A 78 15.60 1.41 11.80
C THR A 78 16.29 2.78 11.69
N LYS A 79 16.65 3.39 12.82
CA LYS A 79 17.41 4.66 12.88
C LYS A 79 18.88 4.47 12.53
N TRP A 80 19.43 3.27 12.73
CA TRP A 80 20.83 2.97 12.45
C TRP A 80 21.18 3.12 10.96
N LYS A 81 22.13 4.01 10.67
CA LYS A 81 22.66 4.27 9.31
C LYS A 81 24.15 3.90 9.29
N PRO A 82 24.52 2.67 8.91
CA PRO A 82 25.93 2.30 8.80
C PRO A 82 26.60 3.12 7.71
N ASN A 83 27.79 3.64 7.99
CA ASN A 83 28.61 4.41 7.04
C ASN A 83 29.38 3.48 6.08
N THR A 84 28.70 2.47 5.52
CA THR A 84 29.30 1.49 4.63
C THR A 84 28.67 1.54 3.25
N LYS A 85 29.50 1.35 2.21
CA LYS A 85 29.01 1.16 0.84
C LYS A 85 28.16 -0.10 0.78
N ARG A 86 27.02 -0.01 0.10
CA ARG A 86 26.12 -1.17 -0.05
C ARG A 86 26.81 -2.25 -0.90
N PRO A 87 26.71 -3.54 -0.51
CA PRO A 87 27.22 -4.63 -1.33
C PRO A 87 26.45 -4.72 -2.65
N ARG A 88 27.13 -5.21 -3.69
CA ARG A 88 26.51 -5.46 -5.01
C ARG A 88 25.44 -6.55 -4.85
N GLY A 89 24.31 -6.39 -5.54
CA GLY A 89 23.19 -7.34 -5.53
C GLY A 89 22.07 -7.08 -4.50
N ARG A 90 22.27 -6.17 -3.53
CA ARG A 90 21.18 -5.81 -2.60
C ARG A 90 20.09 -5.03 -3.35
N PRO A 91 18.78 -5.33 -3.14
CA PRO A 91 17.70 -4.54 -3.73
C PRO A 91 17.88 -3.04 -3.45
N ARG A 92 17.73 -2.21 -4.49
CA ARG A 92 17.94 -0.76 -4.38
C ARG A 92 16.89 -0.11 -3.47
N GLN A 93 15.67 -0.63 -3.51
CA GLN A 93 14.50 -0.12 -2.80
C GLN A 93 14.44 -0.63 -1.35
N ARG A 94 14.34 0.29 -0.39
CA ARG A 94 14.14 -0.02 1.03
C ARG A 94 12.67 0.08 1.42
N TRP A 95 12.31 -0.57 2.53
CA TRP A 95 11.00 -0.36 3.15
C TRP A 95 10.79 1.12 3.51
N LYS A 96 11.80 1.80 4.08
CA LYS A 96 11.73 3.24 4.38
C LYS A 96 11.44 4.08 3.14
N ASP A 97 12.07 3.75 2.01
CA ASP A 97 11.84 4.48 0.74
C ASP A 97 10.39 4.32 0.27
N ARG A 98 9.78 3.14 0.48
CA ARG A 98 8.36 2.90 0.20
C ARG A 98 7.44 3.66 1.14
N VAL A 99 7.71 3.67 2.43
CA VAL A 99 6.94 4.43 3.42
C VAL A 99 6.95 5.93 3.06
N VAL A 100 8.13 6.49 2.76
CA VAL A 100 8.25 7.89 2.33
C VAL A 100 7.45 8.17 1.06
N LYS A 101 7.47 7.24 0.10
CA LYS A 101 6.70 7.39 -1.12
C LYS A 101 5.19 7.36 -0.87
N ASP A 102 4.70 6.42 -0.07
CA ASP A 102 3.27 6.32 0.24
C ASP A 102 2.79 7.56 1.02
N LEU A 103 3.63 8.13 1.89
CA LEU A 103 3.34 9.41 2.56
C LEU A 103 3.31 10.60 1.59
N ARG A 104 4.24 10.65 0.63
CA ARG A 104 4.22 11.69 -0.41
C ARG A 104 2.98 11.62 -1.30
N GLU A 105 2.46 10.42 -1.56
CA GLU A 105 1.18 10.24 -2.26
C GLU A 105 0.00 10.82 -1.46
N LEU A 106 0.14 10.97 -0.14
CA LEU A 106 -0.82 11.65 0.75
C LEU A 106 -0.48 13.13 0.99
N GLY A 107 0.57 13.67 0.38
CA GLY A 107 1.04 15.04 0.62
C GLY A 107 1.68 15.26 1.99
N ILE A 108 2.20 14.21 2.63
CA ILE A 108 2.80 14.27 3.97
C ILE A 108 4.32 14.18 3.84
N GLU A 109 5.02 15.20 4.34
CA GLU A 109 6.50 15.24 4.38
C GLU A 109 7.04 14.78 5.75
N ASP A 110 6.48 15.31 6.84
CA ASP A 110 6.95 15.05 8.22
C ASP A 110 6.25 13.88 8.92
N GLY A 111 6.21 12.72 8.23
CA GLY A 111 5.49 11.54 8.73
C GLY A 111 6.00 10.99 10.07
N GLU A 112 7.31 11.12 10.37
CA GLU A 112 7.89 10.63 11.63
C GLU A 112 7.43 11.46 12.85
N GLU A 113 7.29 12.78 12.66
CA GLU A 113 6.75 13.68 13.67
C GLU A 113 5.24 13.49 13.81
N LEU A 114 4.52 13.45 12.69
CA LEU A 114 3.07 13.20 12.67
C LEU A 114 2.70 11.87 13.33
N ALA A 115 3.55 10.85 13.24
CA ALA A 115 3.34 9.56 13.87
C ALA A 115 3.38 9.60 15.40
N ARG A 116 3.90 10.66 16.04
CA ARG A 116 3.87 10.83 17.50
C ARG A 116 2.44 11.07 18.01
N ASP A 117 1.62 11.74 17.22
CA ASP A 117 0.17 11.85 17.45
C ASP A 117 -0.53 10.60 16.91
N ARG A 118 -1.05 9.76 17.81
CA ARG A 118 -1.70 8.49 17.44
C ARG A 118 -2.99 8.69 16.65
N ASP A 119 -3.73 9.74 16.95
CA ASP A 119 -5.04 9.99 16.33
C ASP A 119 -4.85 10.55 14.93
N ARG A 120 -3.93 11.52 14.76
CA ARG A 120 -3.53 11.99 13.44
C ARG A 120 -2.92 10.86 12.61
N TRP A 121 -2.06 10.03 13.20
CA TRP A 121 -1.50 8.89 12.47
C TRP A 121 -2.58 7.89 12.04
N ARG A 122 -3.60 7.65 12.87
CA ARG A 122 -4.73 6.80 12.51
C ARG A 122 -5.49 7.35 11.29
N GLN A 123 -5.67 8.67 11.21
CA GLN A 123 -6.27 9.31 10.03
C GLN A 123 -5.43 9.10 8.77
N VAL A 124 -4.10 9.20 8.86
CA VAL A 124 -3.18 8.91 7.74
C VAL A 124 -3.31 7.46 7.26
N VAL A 125 -3.34 6.51 8.20
CA VAL A 125 -3.50 5.08 7.90
C VAL A 125 -4.84 4.78 7.22
N VAL A 126 -5.91 5.49 7.61
CA VAL A 126 -7.22 5.39 6.95
C VAL A 126 -7.20 6.03 5.57
N ALA A 127 -6.64 7.23 5.42
CA ALA A 127 -6.52 7.92 4.14
C ALA A 127 -5.73 7.10 3.12
N ALA A 128 -4.72 6.35 3.56
CA ALA A 128 -3.95 5.45 2.71
C ALA A 128 -4.77 4.32 2.07
N MET A 129 -5.90 3.93 2.66
CA MET A 129 -6.80 2.95 2.05
C MET A 129 -7.45 3.50 0.77
N GLY A 130 -7.63 4.83 0.68
CA GLY A 130 -8.13 5.50 -0.51
C GLY A 130 -7.10 5.69 -1.63
N LEU A 131 -5.82 5.38 -1.39
CA LEU A 131 -4.78 5.44 -2.42
C LEU A 131 -4.91 4.28 -3.40
N ASN A 132 -5.85 4.41 -4.32
CA ASN A 132 -6.02 3.46 -5.41
C ASN A 132 -4.69 3.33 -6.19
N GLY A 133 -4.22 2.09 -6.36
CA GLY A 133 -3.06 1.84 -7.20
C GLY A 133 -3.37 2.29 -8.62
N LEU A 134 -2.69 3.35 -9.09
CA LEU A 134 -2.67 3.81 -10.48
C LEU A 134 -2.38 2.64 -11.43
#